data_AF-A0A9P0LYY2-F1
#
_entry.id   AF-A0A9P0LYY2-F1
#
_cell.length_a   1.000
_cell.length_b   1.000
_cell.length_c   1.000
_cell.angle_alpha   90.00
_cell.angle_beta   90.00
_cell.angle_gamma   90.00
#
_symmetry.space_group_name_H-M   'P 1'
#
loop_
_entity.id
_entity.type
_entity.pdbx_description
1 polymer ?
#
loop_
_entity_poly.entity_id
_entity_poly.type
_entity_poly.pdbx_seq_one_letter_code
_entity_poly.pdbx_strand_id
1 'polypeptide(L)'
;MFTIKKIRKIPAGAHDESLLTASMAIMRCQILSDDYRKIVRLFRKEEVPHHTFPFPSERNIHAVVRGVPVNFSDTEINGELEQRGYSPLHIIRLKRSGGAPMPLVVVILPKTDKSQQVFNEHELLGLAIRVEIQKNSRLIGQCHRCPKYGHAQSYCTAPPKCLKCAKDQMTHLCPLTEEEERKTGKSRDEEIAEKINNTQKLRIKSTDKSNSHVLKSIDPAKSNICVHSVKRVNNGVILSCENEASLSKLKASIQEELGRNFTVNDIKKYRPRMVINNVERAYTKSEGFIERILSQNEYGIFSSDDIKAVATFTCSESTLNVVIEVVEETRCLVI
;
A
#
# COMPACT_ATOMS: atom_id res chain seq x y z
N MET A 1 -34.87 9.68 28.93
CA MET A 1 -34.39 10.81 29.75
C MET A 1 -32.87 10.73 29.81
N PHE A 2 -32.17 11.40 28.90
CA PHE A 2 -30.69 11.50 28.92
C PHE A 2 -30.32 12.98 28.78
N THR A 3 -29.64 13.47 29.80
CA THR A 3 -29.38 14.87 30.08
C THR A 3 -28.17 15.36 29.27
N ILE A 4 -28.36 16.31 28.36
CA ILE A 4 -27.27 16.98 27.64
C ILE A 4 -26.69 18.06 28.55
N LYS A 5 -25.46 17.86 29.03
CA LYS A 5 -24.70 18.89 29.76
C LYS A 5 -24.16 19.94 28.78
N LYS A 6 -24.63 21.18 28.97
CA LYS A 6 -24.10 22.50 28.57
C LYS A 6 -22.81 22.51 27.73
N ILE A 7 -22.93 22.90 26.46
CA ILE A 7 -21.82 23.44 25.65
C ILE A 7 -21.55 24.86 26.17
N ARG A 8 -20.35 25.12 26.70
CA ARG A 8 -19.90 26.48 27.02
C ARG A 8 -19.68 27.24 25.71
N LYS A 9 -20.43 28.33 25.50
CA LYS A 9 -20.10 29.36 24.50
C LYS A 9 -18.73 29.94 24.84
N ILE A 10 -17.81 29.92 23.90
CA ILE A 10 -16.60 30.77 23.95
C ILE A 10 -17.04 32.14 23.41
N PRO A 11 -16.83 33.24 24.14
CA PRO A 11 -17.22 34.57 23.68
C PRO A 11 -16.31 35.04 22.55
N ALA A 12 -16.90 35.82 21.63
CA ALA A 12 -16.18 36.53 20.59
C ALA A 12 -15.30 37.61 21.22
N GLY A 13 -14.00 37.60 20.90
CA GLY A 13 -13.04 38.60 21.34
C GLY A 13 -12.16 38.15 22.51
N ALA A 14 -11.12 37.38 22.19
CA ALA A 14 -9.91 37.31 22.98
C ALA A 14 -8.75 37.07 22.01
N HIS A 15 -8.08 38.16 21.61
CA HIS A 15 -6.76 38.10 21.04
C HIS A 15 -5.82 37.67 22.16
N ASP A 16 -5.29 36.45 22.09
CA ASP A 16 -4.21 36.01 22.97
C ASP A 16 -3.15 35.34 22.09
N GLU A 17 -2.06 36.06 21.89
CA GLU A 17 -0.90 35.75 21.02
C GLU A 17 0.00 34.65 21.61
N SER A 18 -0.51 33.82 22.52
CA SER A 18 0.30 32.97 23.40
C SER A 18 0.14 31.45 23.19
N LEU A 19 -0.44 31.00 22.07
CA LEU A 19 -0.64 29.56 21.76
C LEU A 19 0.22 29.02 20.60
N LEU A 20 1.27 29.73 20.18
CA LEU A 20 2.13 29.33 19.06
C LEU A 20 3.28 28.38 19.41
N THR A 21 3.38 27.89 20.65
CA THR A 21 4.42 26.94 21.03
C THR A 21 3.84 25.64 21.56
N ALA A 22 4.23 24.56 20.87
CA ALA A 22 4.18 23.15 21.25
C ALA A 22 3.13 22.28 20.54
N SER A 23 3.69 21.30 19.81
CA SER A 23 3.05 20.16 19.14
C SER A 23 2.26 20.47 17.86
N MET A 24 2.51 19.67 16.83
CA MET A 24 1.80 19.66 15.55
C MET A 24 0.31 19.31 15.76
N ALA A 25 -0.47 20.28 16.23
CA ALA A 25 -1.89 20.13 16.47
C ALA A 25 -2.60 20.05 15.12
N ILE A 26 -3.05 18.84 14.76
CA ILE A 26 -4.04 18.66 13.69
C ILE A 26 -5.33 19.30 14.20
N MET A 27 -5.56 20.56 13.84
CA MET A 27 -6.80 21.27 14.12
C MET A 27 -7.91 20.64 13.25
N ARG A 28 -8.57 19.58 13.75
CA ARG A 28 -9.87 19.14 13.21
C ARG A 28 -10.95 20.06 13.76
N CYS A 29 -10.91 21.31 13.33
CA CYS A 29 -11.96 22.24 13.66
C CYS A 29 -13.14 21.93 12.72
N GLN A 30 -14.37 21.97 13.25
CA GLN A 30 -15.60 21.94 12.43
C GLN A 30 -15.75 23.32 11.79
N ILE A 31 -14.76 23.69 10.99
CA ILE A 31 -14.62 25.02 10.45
C ILE A 31 -15.66 25.19 9.36
N LEU A 32 -16.45 26.27 9.41
CA LEU A 32 -17.21 26.74 8.25
C LEU A 32 -16.26 26.82 7.05
N SER A 33 -16.69 26.42 5.86
CA SER A 33 -15.86 26.34 4.64
C SER A 33 -14.91 27.54 4.44
N ASP A 34 -15.40 28.74 4.77
CA ASP A 34 -14.67 29.99 4.60
C ASP A 34 -13.52 30.20 5.59
N ASP A 35 -13.68 29.80 6.86
CA ASP A 35 -12.65 29.97 7.88
C ASP A 35 -11.48 28.99 7.64
N TYR A 36 -11.76 27.81 7.09
CA TYR A 36 -10.71 26.88 6.67
C TYR A 36 -9.87 27.49 5.55
N ARG A 37 -10.53 28.11 4.56
CA ARG A 37 -9.84 28.78 3.45
C ARG A 37 -8.99 29.96 3.95
N LYS A 38 -9.47 30.72 4.94
CA LYS A 38 -8.68 31.79 5.57
C LYS A 38 -7.43 31.24 6.25
N ILE A 39 -7.55 30.18 7.04
CA ILE A 39 -6.40 29.56 7.72
C ILE A 39 -5.38 29.04 6.71
N VAL A 40 -5.81 28.37 5.63
CA VAL A 40 -4.90 27.91 4.57
C VAL A 40 -4.20 29.09 3.89
N ARG A 41 -4.88 30.22 3.67
CA ARG A 41 -4.26 31.43 3.13
C ARG A 41 -3.21 32.01 4.09
N LEU A 42 -3.49 32.02 5.40
CA LEU A 42 -2.53 32.45 6.41
C LEU A 42 -1.30 31.55 6.43
N PHE A 43 -1.46 30.23 6.44
CA PHE A 43 -0.31 29.32 6.40
C PHE A 43 0.53 29.45 5.12
N ARG A 44 -0.10 29.78 3.99
CA ARG A 44 0.64 30.10 2.76
C ARG A 44 1.40 31.42 2.86
N LYS A 45 0.81 32.43 3.49
CA LYS A 45 1.44 33.74 3.70
C LYS A 45 2.65 33.65 4.62
N GLU A 46 2.53 32.89 5.71
CA GLU A 46 3.61 32.66 6.69
C GLU A 46 4.59 31.55 6.27
N GLU A 47 4.46 31.01 5.06
CA GLU A 47 5.29 29.92 4.50
C GLU A 47 5.41 28.68 5.40
N VAL A 48 4.40 28.43 6.25
CA VAL A 48 4.40 27.30 7.19
C VAL A 48 4.11 26.00 6.43
N PRO A 49 4.97 24.97 6.53
CA PRO A 49 4.72 23.65 5.94
C PRO A 49 3.43 23.02 6.47
N HIS A 50 2.49 22.73 5.57
CA HIS A 50 1.21 22.15 5.94
C HIS A 50 0.71 21.15 4.88
N HIS A 51 -0.30 20.38 5.25
CA HIS A 51 -1.06 19.59 4.30
C HIS A 51 -2.55 19.74 4.58
N THR A 52 -3.33 19.65 3.52
CA THR A 52 -4.78 19.90 3.52
C THR A 52 -5.51 18.73 2.90
N PHE A 53 -6.84 18.74 3.00
CA PHE A 53 -7.69 17.75 2.35
C PHE A 53 -8.74 18.45 1.51
N PRO A 54 -9.11 17.87 0.35
CA PRO A 54 -10.27 18.35 -0.39
C PRO A 54 -11.54 18.14 0.43
N PHE A 55 -12.44 19.12 0.36
CA PHE A 55 -13.75 19.01 0.97
C PHE A 55 -14.52 17.83 0.36
N PRO A 56 -15.38 17.13 1.14
CA PRO A 56 -16.18 16.03 0.61
C PRO A 56 -17.07 16.40 -0.58
N SER A 57 -17.44 17.68 -0.72
CA SER A 57 -18.16 18.25 -1.88
C SER A 57 -17.28 18.39 -3.12
N GLU A 58 -15.98 18.60 -2.96
CA GLU A 58 -15.02 18.81 -4.06
C GLU A 58 -14.34 17.50 -4.50
N ARG A 59 -14.62 16.38 -3.84
CA ARG A 59 -14.04 15.08 -4.19
C ARG A 59 -14.72 14.50 -5.42
N ASN A 60 -13.94 14.29 -6.47
CA ASN A 60 -14.37 13.63 -7.69
C ASN A 60 -14.99 12.25 -7.43
N ILE A 61 -15.93 11.88 -8.30
CA ILE A 61 -16.55 10.56 -8.36
C ILE A 61 -15.65 9.66 -9.18
N HIS A 62 -15.36 8.48 -8.65
CA HIS A 62 -14.58 7.44 -9.34
C HIS A 62 -15.50 6.25 -9.60
N ALA A 63 -15.97 6.14 -10.84
CA ALA A 63 -16.87 5.08 -11.28
C ALA A 63 -16.08 4.04 -12.10
N VAL A 64 -16.26 2.77 -11.79
CA VAL A 64 -15.71 1.64 -12.55
C VAL A 64 -16.82 1.07 -13.41
N VAL A 65 -16.69 1.25 -14.72
CA VAL A 65 -17.58 0.68 -15.72
C VAL A 65 -17.05 -0.70 -16.10
N ARG A 66 -17.85 -1.74 -15.83
CA ARG A 66 -17.57 -3.12 -16.22
C ARG A 66 -18.33 -3.48 -17.49
N GLY A 67 -17.69 -4.29 -18.33
CA GLY A 67 -18.33 -4.84 -19.53
C GLY A 67 -18.04 -4.06 -20.80
N VAL A 68 -17.05 -3.15 -20.79
CA VAL A 68 -16.62 -2.42 -22.00
C VAL A 68 -15.44 -3.15 -22.63
N PRO A 69 -15.60 -3.84 -23.77
CA PRO A 69 -14.52 -4.60 -24.37
C PRO A 69 -13.39 -3.70 -24.88
N VAL A 70 -12.26 -4.33 -25.19
CA VAL A 70 -10.97 -3.66 -25.46
C VAL A 70 -10.96 -2.93 -26.82
N ASN A 71 -11.83 -3.34 -27.74
CA ASN A 71 -11.99 -2.73 -29.05
C ASN A 71 -12.48 -1.28 -29.00
N PHE A 72 -13.19 -0.89 -27.93
CA PHE A 72 -13.64 0.48 -27.75
C PHE A 72 -12.53 1.38 -27.21
N SER A 73 -12.25 2.45 -27.92
CA SER A 73 -11.28 3.47 -27.55
C SER A 73 -11.79 4.34 -26.39
N ASP A 74 -10.87 4.91 -25.62
CA ASP A 74 -11.22 5.84 -24.53
C ASP A 74 -11.94 7.10 -25.06
N THR A 75 -11.71 7.47 -26.32
CA THR A 75 -12.37 8.59 -27.01
C THR A 75 -13.84 8.30 -27.34
N GLU A 76 -14.17 7.08 -27.78
CA GLU A 76 -15.57 6.69 -28.06
C GLU A 76 -16.37 6.66 -26.76
N ILE A 77 -15.78 6.12 -25.70
CA ILE A 77 -16.38 6.11 -24.36
C ILE A 77 -16.61 7.54 -23.88
N ASN A 78 -15.64 8.44 -24.09
CA ASN A 78 -15.80 9.85 -23.72
C ASN A 78 -16.94 10.51 -24.48
N GLY A 79 -16.99 10.33 -25.81
CA GLY A 79 -18.01 10.94 -26.67
C GLY A 79 -19.43 10.50 -26.29
N GLU A 80 -19.64 9.22 -26.00
CA GLU A 80 -20.94 8.70 -25.55
C GLU A 80 -21.34 9.28 -24.18
N LEU A 81 -20.41 9.37 -23.24
CA LEU A 81 -20.65 9.97 -21.93
C LEU A 81 -20.99 11.47 -22.04
N GLU A 82 -20.29 12.19 -22.93
CA GLU A 82 -20.56 13.60 -23.23
C GLU A 82 -21.91 13.80 -23.91
N GLN A 83 -22.34 12.90 -24.79
CA GLN A 83 -23.67 12.96 -25.42
C GLN A 83 -24.81 12.74 -24.41
N ARG A 84 -24.60 11.88 -23.42
CA ARG A 84 -25.51 11.74 -22.25
C ARG A 84 -25.38 12.93 -21.29
N GLY A 85 -24.43 13.82 -21.56
CA GLY A 85 -24.16 15.08 -20.88
C GLY A 85 -23.49 14.92 -19.53
N TYR A 86 -22.72 13.84 -19.35
CA TYR A 86 -21.69 13.77 -18.34
C TYR A 86 -20.45 14.55 -18.82
N SER A 87 -19.59 14.99 -17.90
CA SER A 87 -18.33 15.66 -18.24
C SER A 87 -17.16 14.94 -17.56
N PRO A 88 -16.68 13.83 -18.12
CA PRO A 88 -15.54 13.09 -17.59
C PRO A 88 -14.28 13.96 -17.55
N LEU A 89 -13.54 13.91 -16.44
CA LEU A 89 -12.22 14.52 -16.33
C LEU A 89 -11.15 13.60 -16.91
N HIS A 90 -11.24 12.31 -16.60
CA HIS A 90 -10.32 11.29 -17.06
C HIS A 90 -11.04 9.97 -17.26
N ILE A 91 -10.66 9.27 -18.33
CA ILE A 91 -11.06 7.90 -18.63
C ILE A 91 -9.81 7.05 -18.66
N ILE A 92 -9.78 6.00 -17.85
CA ILE A 92 -8.60 5.16 -17.66
C ILE A 92 -9.01 3.70 -17.79
N ARG A 93 -8.58 3.04 -18.88
CA ARG A 93 -8.74 1.60 -19.02
C ARG A 93 -7.76 0.85 -18.11
N LEU A 94 -8.29 -0.04 -17.28
CA LEU A 94 -7.46 -0.86 -16.40
C LEU A 94 -6.71 -1.94 -17.19
N LYS A 95 -5.53 -2.31 -16.71
CA LYS A 95 -4.66 -3.33 -17.29
C LYS A 95 -4.40 -4.45 -16.28
N ARG A 96 -4.22 -5.68 -16.76
CA ARG A 96 -3.76 -6.82 -15.94
C ARG A 96 -2.28 -6.69 -15.61
N SER A 97 -1.81 -7.52 -14.67
CA SER A 97 -0.38 -7.82 -14.51
C SER A 97 0.14 -8.37 -15.84
N GLY A 98 1.14 -7.74 -16.45
CA GLY A 98 1.56 -8.01 -17.84
C GLY A 98 1.04 -7.02 -18.89
N GLY A 99 0.38 -5.93 -18.47
CA GLY A 99 0.04 -4.79 -19.35
C GLY A 99 -1.16 -4.98 -20.29
N ALA A 100 -1.73 -6.19 -20.37
CA ALA A 100 -2.89 -6.47 -21.21
C ALA A 100 -4.14 -5.69 -20.74
N PRO A 101 -4.86 -4.99 -21.63
CA PRO A 101 -6.05 -4.22 -21.28
C PRO A 101 -7.20 -5.12 -20.78
N MET A 102 -7.95 -4.60 -19.83
CA MET A 102 -9.12 -5.26 -19.23
C MET A 102 -10.42 -4.65 -19.75
N PRO A 103 -11.54 -5.40 -19.69
CA PRO A 103 -12.88 -4.86 -19.95
C PRO A 103 -13.43 -4.06 -18.76
N LEU A 104 -12.57 -3.24 -18.15
CA LEU A 104 -12.83 -2.41 -16.99
C LEU A 104 -12.28 -1.01 -17.26
N VAL A 105 -13.14 0.00 -17.14
CA VAL A 105 -12.79 1.39 -17.39
C VAL A 105 -13.12 2.23 -16.16
N VAL A 106 -12.17 3.01 -15.69
CA VAL A 106 -12.37 3.98 -14.61
C VAL A 106 -12.71 5.33 -15.22
N VAL A 107 -13.87 5.86 -14.87
CA VAL A 107 -14.34 7.19 -15.26
C VAL A 107 -14.27 8.09 -14.03
N ILE A 108 -13.48 9.15 -14.12
CA ILE A 108 -13.33 10.16 -13.08
C ILE A 108 -14.20 11.36 -13.46
N LEU A 109 -15.18 11.70 -12.63
CA LEU A 109 -16.15 12.77 -12.87
C LEU A 109 -16.10 13.81 -11.74
N PRO A 110 -16.39 15.09 -12.02
CA PRO A 110 -16.62 16.06 -10.96
C PRO A 110 -17.85 15.65 -10.14
N LYS A 111 -17.90 16.04 -8.87
CA LYS A 111 -19.06 15.74 -8.03
C LYS A 111 -20.20 16.72 -8.32
N THR A 112 -21.07 16.32 -9.24
CA THR A 112 -22.32 17.03 -9.57
C THR A 112 -23.51 16.10 -9.39
N ASP A 113 -24.72 16.65 -9.26
CA ASP A 113 -25.94 15.84 -9.14
C ASP A 113 -26.13 14.95 -10.37
N LYS A 114 -25.80 15.48 -11.56
CA LYS A 114 -25.81 14.70 -12.79
C LYS A 114 -24.77 13.60 -12.77
N SER A 115 -23.52 13.88 -12.40
CA SER A 115 -22.45 12.87 -12.34
C SER A 115 -22.73 11.74 -11.36
N GLN A 116 -23.58 11.93 -10.34
CA GLN A 116 -24.00 10.84 -9.44
C GLN A 116 -24.94 9.84 -10.14
N GLN A 117 -25.67 10.25 -11.18
CA GLN A 117 -26.59 9.40 -11.92
C GLN A 117 -25.85 8.33 -12.74
N VAL A 118 -24.53 8.48 -12.96
CA VAL A 118 -23.71 7.50 -13.69
C VAL A 118 -23.78 6.10 -13.08
N PHE A 119 -24.04 5.97 -11.77
CA PHE A 119 -24.18 4.68 -11.09
C PHE A 119 -25.48 3.94 -11.43
N ASN A 120 -26.45 4.62 -12.03
CA ASN A 120 -27.71 4.06 -12.48
C ASN A 120 -27.68 3.68 -13.98
N GLU A 121 -26.55 3.92 -14.67
CA GLU A 121 -26.38 3.53 -16.07
C GLU A 121 -26.18 2.01 -16.16
N HIS A 122 -26.95 1.39 -17.06
CA HIS A 122 -26.91 -0.05 -17.32
C HIS A 122 -26.52 -0.39 -18.77
N GLU A 123 -26.42 0.63 -19.62
CA GLU A 123 -26.08 0.47 -21.03
C GLU A 123 -25.09 1.56 -21.44
N LEU A 124 -24.09 1.22 -22.26
CA LEU A 124 -23.16 2.18 -22.83
C LEU A 124 -22.67 1.65 -24.18
N LEU A 125 -22.67 2.47 -25.23
CA LEU A 125 -22.27 2.06 -26.59
C LEU A 125 -23.05 0.84 -27.10
N GLY A 126 -24.34 0.72 -26.75
CA GLY A 126 -25.19 -0.43 -27.09
C GLY A 126 -24.85 -1.73 -26.33
N LEU A 127 -24.01 -1.65 -25.30
CA LEU A 127 -23.59 -2.78 -24.48
C LEU A 127 -24.20 -2.71 -23.09
N ALA A 128 -24.65 -3.85 -22.57
CA ALA A 128 -25.00 -3.97 -21.17
C ALA A 128 -23.77 -3.83 -20.28
N ILE A 129 -23.79 -2.88 -19.35
CA ILE A 129 -22.69 -2.56 -18.44
C ILE A 129 -23.13 -2.62 -16.97
N ARG A 130 -22.14 -2.66 -16.09
CA ARG A 130 -22.35 -2.47 -14.65
C ARG A 130 -21.40 -1.39 -14.14
N VAL A 131 -21.96 -0.35 -13.53
CA VAL A 131 -21.18 0.72 -12.91
C VAL A 131 -21.05 0.45 -11.40
N GLU A 132 -19.82 0.51 -10.90
CA GLU A 132 -19.51 0.31 -9.48
C GLU A 132 -18.67 1.46 -8.94
N ILE A 133 -18.75 1.73 -7.63
CA ILE A 133 -17.84 2.66 -6.97
C ILE A 133 -16.43 2.05 -6.95
N GLN A 134 -15.42 2.83 -7.35
CA GLN A 134 -14.04 2.39 -7.25
C GLN A 134 -13.68 2.10 -5.78
N LYS A 135 -13.31 0.85 -5.50
CA LYS A 135 -12.88 0.46 -4.16
C LYS A 135 -11.48 1.01 -3.88
N ASN A 136 -11.33 1.66 -2.72
CA ASN A 136 -10.02 2.07 -2.25
C ASN A 136 -9.10 0.86 -2.08
N SER A 137 -7.87 0.98 -2.56
CA SER A 137 -6.85 -0.04 -2.34
C SER A 137 -6.58 -0.22 -0.84
N ARG A 138 -6.16 -1.43 -0.46
CA ARG A 138 -5.60 -1.68 0.87
C ARG A 138 -4.23 -1.00 1.04
N LEU A 139 -3.59 -0.63 -0.07
CA LEU A 139 -2.37 0.16 -0.07
C LEU A 139 -2.69 1.60 0.36
N ILE A 140 -1.86 2.12 1.25
CA ILE A 140 -1.98 3.49 1.74
C ILE A 140 -1.11 4.35 0.85
N GLY A 141 -1.76 5.32 0.19
CA GLY A 141 -1.06 6.30 -0.62
C GLY A 141 -0.03 7.06 0.20
N GLN A 142 1.18 7.12 -0.33
CA GLN A 142 2.27 7.97 0.15
C GLN A 142 2.24 9.29 -0.60
N CYS A 143 2.47 10.39 0.11
CA CYS A 143 2.68 11.67 -0.52
C CYS A 143 4.04 11.68 -1.23
N HIS A 144 4.04 11.87 -2.55
CA HIS A 144 5.27 11.96 -3.36
C HIS A 144 6.13 13.20 -3.06
N ARG A 145 5.65 14.11 -2.19
CA ARG A 145 6.37 15.30 -1.74
C ARG A 145 7.06 15.13 -0.39
N CYS A 146 6.43 14.59 0.63
CA CYS A 146 6.99 14.57 2.00
C CYS A 146 7.14 13.18 2.64
N PRO A 147 7.18 12.11 1.85
CA PRO A 147 7.00 10.70 2.26
C PRO A 147 5.96 10.31 3.32
N LYS A 148 5.11 11.22 3.78
CA LYS A 148 4.10 10.92 4.80
C LYS A 148 2.85 10.29 4.18
N TYR A 149 2.03 9.68 5.03
CA TYR A 149 0.86 8.93 4.62
C TYR A 149 -0.43 9.74 4.67
N GLY A 150 -1.40 9.31 3.88
CA GLY A 150 -2.81 9.67 4.08
C GLY A 150 -3.26 10.98 3.43
N HIS A 151 -2.40 11.69 2.70
CA HIS A 151 -2.74 12.88 1.91
C HIS A 151 -2.06 12.85 0.52
N ALA A 152 -2.59 13.63 -0.42
CA ALA A 152 -2.06 13.72 -1.78
C ALA A 152 -1.05 14.87 -1.93
N GLN A 153 -0.15 14.74 -2.90
CA GLN A 153 0.90 15.74 -3.21
C GLN A 153 0.34 17.13 -3.53
N SER A 154 -0.80 17.19 -4.24
CA SER A 154 -1.44 18.45 -4.65
C SER A 154 -1.88 19.32 -3.47
N TYR A 155 -2.11 18.72 -2.30
CA TYR A 155 -2.54 19.40 -1.09
C TYR A 155 -1.43 19.53 -0.04
N CYS A 156 -0.17 19.30 -0.44
CA CYS A 156 0.98 19.30 0.45
C CYS A 156 1.96 20.43 0.08
N THR A 157 2.32 21.25 1.08
CA THR A 157 3.33 22.32 0.94
C THR A 157 4.63 22.01 1.67
N ALA A 158 4.75 20.83 2.27
CA ALA A 158 5.95 20.41 2.97
C ALA A 158 7.19 20.35 2.05
N PRO A 159 8.41 20.49 2.62
CA PRO A 159 9.64 20.39 1.84
C PRO A 159 9.73 19.06 1.11
N PRO A 160 10.22 19.07 -0.15
CA PRO A 160 10.31 17.89 -0.99
C PRO A 160 11.33 16.89 -0.45
N LYS A 161 10.97 15.60 -0.38
CA LYS A 161 11.86 14.52 0.00
C LYS A 161 11.64 13.30 -0.90
N CYS A 162 12.73 12.71 -1.37
CA CYS A 162 12.71 11.64 -2.36
C CYS A 162 12.30 10.31 -1.75
N LEU A 163 11.36 9.59 -2.39
CA LEU A 163 10.93 8.25 -1.95
C LEU A 163 11.97 7.15 -2.22
N LYS A 164 12.96 7.41 -3.07
CA LYS A 164 14.01 6.44 -3.46
C LYS A 164 15.29 6.59 -2.64
N CYS A 165 15.77 7.81 -2.47
CA CYS A 165 17.07 8.07 -1.81
C CYS A 165 16.97 8.86 -0.50
N ALA A 166 15.76 9.22 -0.06
CA ALA A 166 15.52 10.04 1.13
C ALA A 166 16.23 11.42 1.15
N LYS A 167 16.77 11.91 0.02
CA LYS A 167 17.34 13.26 -0.11
C LYS A 167 16.26 14.32 -0.29
N ASP A 168 16.59 15.57 0.00
CA ASP A 168 15.70 16.73 -0.08
C ASP A 168 15.49 17.20 -1.52
N GLN A 169 14.78 16.39 -2.31
CA GLN A 169 14.45 16.66 -3.70
C GLN A 169 13.15 15.95 -4.11
N MET A 170 12.58 16.34 -5.24
CA MET A 170 11.44 15.62 -5.81
C MET A 170 11.85 14.25 -6.35
N THR A 171 10.96 13.27 -6.20
CA THR A 171 11.25 11.89 -6.60
C THR A 171 11.55 11.76 -8.09
N HIS A 172 10.91 12.56 -8.96
CA HIS A 172 11.16 12.55 -10.40
C HIS A 172 12.50 13.18 -10.81
N LEU A 173 13.16 13.93 -9.93
CA LEU A 173 14.49 14.51 -10.15
C LEU A 173 15.60 13.59 -9.59
N CYS A 174 15.26 12.39 -9.14
CA CYS A 174 16.21 11.50 -8.50
C CYS A 174 17.11 10.81 -9.54
N PRO A 175 18.45 10.91 -9.43
CA PRO A 175 19.38 10.30 -10.39
C PRO A 175 19.33 8.77 -10.39
N LEU A 176 18.90 8.14 -9.29
CA LEU A 176 18.69 6.68 -9.24
C LEU A 176 17.62 6.22 -10.24
N THR A 177 16.69 7.09 -10.64
CA THR A 177 15.65 6.73 -11.61
C THR A 177 16.23 6.43 -12.99
N GLU A 178 17.20 7.24 -13.43
CA GLU A 178 17.87 7.02 -14.71
C GLU A 178 18.84 5.84 -14.65
N GLU A 179 19.43 5.57 -13.49
CA GLU A 179 20.40 4.49 -13.32
C GLU A 179 19.73 3.12 -13.17
N GLU A 180 18.58 3.04 -12.50
CA GLU A 180 17.72 1.85 -12.46
C GLU A 180 17.20 1.48 -13.86
N GLU A 181 16.72 2.46 -14.62
CA GLU A 181 16.20 2.27 -15.99
C GLU A 181 17.29 1.82 -16.98
N ARG A 182 18.55 2.25 -16.79
CA ARG A 182 19.69 1.82 -17.63
C ARG A 182 20.22 0.43 -17.28
N LYS A 183 20.16 0.00 -16.01
CA LYS A 183 20.80 -1.24 -15.55
C LYS A 183 19.97 -2.49 -15.80
N THR A 184 18.65 -2.40 -15.80
CA THR A 184 17.83 -3.61 -15.73
C THR A 184 17.47 -4.18 -17.09
N GLY A 185 17.23 -3.38 -18.15
CA GLY A 185 16.76 -3.90 -19.46
C GLY A 185 15.50 -4.79 -19.37
N LYS A 186 14.93 -4.90 -18.17
CA LYS A 186 13.83 -5.77 -17.77
C LYS A 186 12.52 -5.03 -17.99
N SER A 187 11.45 -5.78 -18.20
CA SER A 187 10.13 -5.17 -18.20
C SER A 187 9.84 -4.58 -16.81
N ARG A 188 9.07 -3.48 -16.75
CA ARG A 188 8.68 -2.83 -15.48
C ARG A 188 8.03 -3.80 -14.48
N ASP A 189 7.40 -4.86 -14.98
CA ASP A 189 6.73 -5.89 -14.17
C ASP A 189 7.72 -6.90 -13.54
N GLU A 190 8.79 -7.27 -14.26
CA GLU A 190 9.87 -8.12 -13.73
C GLU A 190 10.62 -7.42 -12.59
N GLU A 191 10.89 -6.13 -12.76
CA GLU A 191 11.55 -5.31 -11.73
C GLU A 191 10.66 -5.17 -10.47
N ILE A 192 9.34 -5.04 -10.67
CA ILE A 192 8.37 -5.03 -9.56
C ILE A 192 8.34 -6.38 -8.84
N ALA A 193 8.37 -7.51 -9.55
CA ALA A 193 8.36 -8.84 -8.95
C ALA A 193 9.63 -9.10 -8.12
N GLU A 194 10.80 -8.75 -8.65
CA GLU A 194 12.08 -8.88 -7.95
C GLU A 194 12.14 -7.99 -6.69
N LYS A 195 11.66 -6.73 -6.79
CA LYS A 195 11.48 -5.84 -5.63
C LYS A 195 10.50 -6.42 -4.60
N ILE A 196 9.41 -7.08 -5.01
CA ILE A 196 8.45 -7.70 -4.06
C ILE A 196 9.06 -8.88 -3.28
N ASN A 197 9.98 -9.63 -3.90
CA ASN A 197 10.63 -10.80 -3.30
C ASN A 197 11.82 -10.42 -2.39
N ASN A 198 12.54 -9.36 -2.75
CA ASN A 198 13.69 -8.87 -1.96
C ASN A 198 13.31 -7.89 -0.83
N THR A 199 12.09 -7.36 -0.83
CA THR A 199 11.67 -6.41 0.22
C THR A 199 11.45 -7.07 1.58
N GLN A 200 12.04 -6.46 2.60
CA GLN A 200 11.82 -6.83 4.00
C GLN A 200 10.51 -6.23 4.51
N LYS A 201 9.68 -7.05 5.16
CA LYS A 201 8.31 -6.68 5.55
C LYS A 201 8.14 -6.68 7.06
N LEU A 202 7.66 -5.58 7.60
CA LEU A 202 7.37 -5.38 9.03
C LEU A 202 5.87 -5.28 9.26
N ARG A 203 5.34 -6.01 10.24
CA ARG A 203 3.94 -5.92 10.64
C ARG A 203 3.81 -5.21 11.98
N ILE A 204 3.03 -4.14 12.00
CA ILE A 204 2.68 -3.41 13.21
C ILE A 204 1.22 -3.69 13.50
N LYS A 205 0.92 -4.26 14.67
CA LYS A 205 -0.46 -4.41 15.14
C LYS A 205 -0.71 -3.49 16.33
N SER A 206 -1.85 -2.83 16.29
CA SER A 206 -2.36 -2.03 17.39
C SER A 206 -3.25 -2.91 18.28
N THR A 207 -3.09 -2.83 19.60
CA THR A 207 -4.06 -3.44 20.53
C THR A 207 -5.40 -2.72 20.44
N ASP A 208 -5.36 -1.41 20.23
CA ASP A 208 -6.54 -0.58 20.03
C ASP A 208 -6.91 -0.61 18.55
N LYS A 209 -8.17 -0.90 18.21
CA LYS A 209 -8.65 -1.17 16.84
C LYS A 209 -8.46 -0.03 15.82
N SER A 210 -7.80 1.08 16.16
CA SER A 210 -7.64 2.25 15.30
C SER A 210 -6.30 2.26 14.53
N ASN A 211 -6.38 2.10 13.20
CA ASN A 211 -5.21 2.14 12.31
C ASN A 211 -4.69 3.58 12.05
N SER A 212 -5.46 4.60 12.41
CA SER A 212 -5.14 6.01 12.11
C SER A 212 -3.99 6.56 12.96
N HIS A 213 -3.83 6.07 14.19
CA HIS A 213 -2.73 6.46 15.07
C HIS A 213 -1.39 5.94 14.54
N VAL A 214 -1.35 4.66 14.16
CA VAL A 214 -0.14 3.99 13.62
C VAL A 214 0.45 4.76 12.45
N LEU A 215 -0.37 5.22 11.50
CA LEU A 215 0.13 5.95 10.32
C LEU A 215 0.64 7.35 10.59
N LYS A 216 0.20 7.98 11.70
CA LYS A 216 0.71 9.30 12.10
C LYS A 216 2.05 9.21 12.80
N SER A 217 2.29 8.10 13.51
CA SER A 217 3.56 7.81 14.20
C SER A 217 4.63 7.25 13.26
N ILE A 218 4.29 6.94 12.01
CA ILE A 218 5.30 6.52 11.03
C ILE A 218 5.63 7.73 10.17
N ASP A 219 6.76 8.36 10.48
CA ASP A 219 7.32 9.48 9.71
C ASP A 219 8.62 9.05 9.01
N PRO A 220 8.56 8.50 7.77
CA PRO A 220 9.76 8.09 7.03
C PRO A 220 10.72 9.25 6.77
N ALA A 221 10.17 10.46 6.70
CA ALA A 221 10.95 11.68 6.50
C ALA A 221 11.86 12.03 7.68
N LYS A 222 11.49 11.69 8.92
CA LYS A 222 12.36 11.94 10.09
C LYS A 222 13.50 10.94 10.17
N SER A 223 13.22 9.69 9.86
CA SER A 223 14.19 8.60 10.00
C SER A 223 15.14 8.43 8.82
N ASN A 224 14.99 9.22 7.74
CA ASN A 224 15.74 9.10 6.49
C ASN A 224 15.66 7.67 5.90
N ILE A 225 14.49 7.04 6.00
CA ILE A 225 14.26 5.67 5.55
C ILE A 225 13.28 5.67 4.38
N CYS A 226 13.59 4.89 3.35
CA CYS A 226 12.71 4.64 2.21
C CYS A 226 11.76 3.48 2.52
N VAL A 227 10.46 3.77 2.54
CA VAL A 227 9.40 2.76 2.67
C VAL A 227 8.71 2.62 1.32
N HIS A 228 8.84 1.47 0.66
CA HIS A 228 8.28 1.27 -0.68
C HIS A 228 6.77 1.18 -0.69
N SER A 229 6.18 0.49 0.28
CA SER A 229 4.74 0.32 0.33
C SER A 229 4.24 0.11 1.74
N VAL A 230 3.02 0.58 1.97
CA VAL A 230 2.33 0.47 3.24
C VAL A 230 0.95 -0.10 2.99
N LYS A 231 0.63 -1.24 3.62
CA LYS A 231 -0.61 -1.98 3.41
C LYS A 231 -1.41 -2.06 4.69
N ARG A 232 -2.70 -1.69 4.62
CA ARG A 232 -3.64 -1.87 5.74
C ARG A 232 -3.95 -3.35 5.94
N VAL A 233 -3.90 -3.77 7.19
CA VAL A 233 -4.38 -5.07 7.65
C VAL A 233 -5.35 -4.89 8.81
N ASN A 234 -6.07 -5.96 9.17
CA ASN A 234 -6.94 -5.94 10.33
C ASN A 234 -6.10 -5.64 11.58
N ASN A 235 -6.48 -4.58 12.30
CA ASN A 235 -5.82 -4.07 13.51
C ASN A 235 -4.33 -3.75 13.32
N GLY A 236 -3.92 -3.27 12.14
CA GLY A 236 -2.54 -2.91 11.92
C GLY A 236 -2.16 -2.47 10.51
N VAL A 237 -0.86 -2.36 10.31
CA VAL A 237 -0.21 -1.93 9.07
C VAL A 237 0.98 -2.83 8.76
N ILE A 238 1.19 -3.14 7.49
CA ILE A 238 2.40 -3.79 6.99
C ILE A 238 3.23 -2.76 6.23
N LEU A 239 4.52 -2.66 6.56
CA LEU A 239 5.50 -1.79 5.92
C LEU A 239 6.47 -2.65 5.13
N SER A 240 6.79 -2.26 3.89
CA SER A 240 7.82 -2.90 3.08
C SER A 240 8.98 -1.94 2.89
N CYS A 241 10.18 -2.35 3.32
CA CYS A 241 11.41 -1.57 3.22
C CYS A 241 12.41 -2.27 2.30
N GLU A 242 13.35 -1.49 1.78
CA GLU A 242 14.39 -1.96 0.87
C GLU A 242 15.38 -2.90 1.56
N ASN A 243 15.92 -2.47 2.71
CA ASN A 243 17.04 -3.13 3.38
C ASN A 243 16.70 -3.51 4.82
N GLU A 244 17.35 -4.57 5.33
CA GLU A 244 17.23 -5.02 6.72
C GLU A 244 17.71 -3.97 7.72
N ALA A 245 18.81 -3.26 7.41
CA ALA A 245 19.30 -2.15 8.24
C ALA A 245 18.26 -1.02 8.37
N SER A 246 17.54 -0.71 7.28
CA SER A 246 16.45 0.27 7.28
C SER A 246 15.27 -0.21 8.11
N LEU A 247 14.94 -1.51 8.07
CA LEU A 247 13.89 -2.10 8.89
C LEU A 247 14.24 -2.00 10.39
N SER A 248 15.47 -2.30 10.79
CA SER A 248 15.91 -2.21 12.18
C SER A 248 15.85 -0.78 12.73
N LYS A 249 16.30 0.21 11.94
CA LYS A 249 16.18 1.64 12.32
C LYS A 249 14.72 2.07 12.47
N LEU A 250 13.87 1.64 11.54
CA LEU A 250 12.45 1.93 11.58
C LEU A 250 11.76 1.24 12.77
N LYS A 251 12.16 0.01 13.11
CA LYS A 251 11.67 -0.71 14.29
C LYS A 251 12.03 0.02 15.58
N ALA A 252 13.27 0.49 15.72
CA ALA A 252 13.71 1.28 16.87
C ALA A 252 12.91 2.60 17.00
N SER A 253 12.82 3.37 15.91
CA SER A 253 12.07 4.63 15.87
C SER A 253 10.59 4.43 16.22
N ILE A 254 9.99 3.35 15.72
CA ILE A 254 8.58 3.05 15.99
C ILE A 254 8.38 2.56 17.43
N GLN A 255 9.31 1.79 17.99
CA GLN A 255 9.25 1.35 19.38
C GLN A 255 9.35 2.53 20.36
N GLU A 256 10.18 3.53 20.06
CA GLU A 256 10.27 4.78 20.83
C GLU A 256 8.97 5.59 20.75
N GLU A 257 8.41 5.78 19.56
CA GLU A 257 7.21 6.61 19.37
C GLU A 257 5.89 5.93 19.80
N LEU A 258 5.79 4.59 19.72
CA LEU A 258 4.51 3.88 19.92
C LEU A 258 4.28 3.31 21.34
N GLY A 259 5.27 3.27 22.23
CA GLY A 259 5.05 2.79 23.60
C GLY A 259 4.46 1.35 23.69
N ARG A 260 3.80 1.02 24.80
CA ARG A 260 3.37 -0.37 25.15
C ARG A 260 2.13 -0.91 24.41
N ASN A 261 1.44 -0.10 23.61
CA ASN A 261 0.13 -0.47 23.03
C ASN A 261 0.23 -1.09 21.62
N PHE A 262 1.45 -1.30 21.11
CA PHE A 262 1.66 -1.80 19.76
C PHE A 262 2.64 -2.97 19.77
N THR A 263 2.39 -3.95 18.91
CA THR A 263 3.28 -5.09 18.69
C THR A 263 3.89 -4.97 17.31
N VAL A 264 5.23 -5.00 17.26
CA VAL A 264 6.01 -4.89 16.03
C VAL A 264 6.64 -6.25 15.76
N ASN A 265 6.12 -6.95 14.74
CA ASN A 265 6.53 -8.30 14.39
C ASN A 265 7.11 -8.32 12.98
N ASP A 266 8.27 -8.95 12.82
CA ASP A 266 8.86 -9.18 11.52
C ASP A 266 8.03 -10.24 10.78
N ILE A 267 7.67 -9.98 9.52
CA ILE A 267 6.97 -10.98 8.71
C ILE A 267 8.04 -11.92 8.19
N LYS A 268 8.15 -13.10 8.81
CA LYS A 268 8.99 -14.17 8.31
C LYS A 268 8.51 -14.56 6.91
N LYS A 269 9.45 -14.68 5.96
CA LYS A 269 9.17 -15.20 4.61
C LYS A 269 8.55 -16.59 4.73
N TYR A 270 7.57 -16.90 3.89
CA TYR A 270 6.93 -18.21 3.89
C TYR A 270 7.95 -19.23 3.43
N ARG A 271 8.33 -20.18 4.28
CA ARG A 271 9.13 -21.31 3.85
C ARG A 271 8.19 -22.37 3.26
N PRO A 272 8.19 -22.57 1.94
CA PRO A 272 7.30 -23.53 1.32
C PRO A 272 7.49 -24.94 1.86
N ARG A 273 6.37 -25.64 2.05
CA ARG A 273 6.36 -27.03 2.48
C ARG A 273 5.98 -27.92 1.32
N MET A 274 6.75 -28.97 1.13
CA MET A 274 6.54 -30.04 0.17
C MET A 274 6.29 -31.34 0.91
N VAL A 275 5.49 -32.22 0.32
CA VAL A 275 5.25 -33.57 0.85
C VAL A 275 5.89 -34.57 -0.09
N ILE A 276 6.85 -35.34 0.43
CA ILE A 276 7.36 -36.54 -0.24
C ILE A 276 6.49 -37.70 0.22
N ASN A 277 5.79 -38.33 -0.71
CA ASN A 277 4.90 -39.42 -0.42
C ASN A 277 5.65 -40.76 -0.44
N ASN A 278 5.18 -41.72 0.36
CA ASN A 278 5.61 -43.13 0.32
C ASN A 278 7.11 -43.38 0.55
N VAL A 279 7.73 -42.62 1.45
CA VAL A 279 9.11 -42.84 1.89
C VAL A 279 9.18 -44.05 2.82
N GLU A 280 10.08 -45.00 2.58
CA GLU A 280 10.24 -46.16 3.46
C GLU A 280 10.72 -45.74 4.87
N ARG A 281 10.11 -46.33 5.92
CA ARG A 281 10.35 -45.95 7.32
C ARG A 281 11.81 -46.12 7.76
N ALA A 282 12.52 -47.08 7.17
CA ALA A 282 13.94 -47.31 7.43
C ALA A 282 14.82 -46.11 7.00
N TYR A 283 14.45 -45.40 5.93
CA TYR A 283 15.23 -44.29 5.39
C TYR A 283 15.05 -43.00 6.20
N THR A 284 13.87 -42.76 6.75
CA THR A 284 13.57 -41.51 7.48
C THR A 284 14.31 -41.38 8.83
N LYS A 285 14.80 -42.49 9.40
CA LYS A 285 15.51 -42.50 10.68
C LYS A 285 17.04 -42.36 10.56
N SER A 286 17.58 -42.44 9.36
CA SER A 286 19.02 -42.28 9.12
C SER A 286 19.41 -40.81 9.10
N GLU A 287 20.52 -40.45 9.76
CA GLU A 287 21.00 -39.05 9.88
C GLU A 287 21.26 -38.37 8.52
N GLY A 288 21.39 -39.14 7.43
CA GLY A 288 21.65 -38.64 6.07
C GLY A 288 20.42 -38.56 5.15
N PHE A 289 19.18 -38.52 5.66
CA PHE A 289 17.98 -38.43 4.80
C PHE A 289 18.00 -37.23 3.86
N ILE A 290 18.41 -36.05 4.35
CA ILE A 290 18.51 -34.82 3.56
C ILE A 290 19.66 -34.91 2.55
N GLU A 291 20.83 -35.39 2.98
CA GLU A 291 22.00 -35.59 2.10
C GLU A 291 21.71 -36.54 0.94
N ARG A 292 20.88 -37.56 1.16
CA ARG A 292 20.46 -38.48 0.11
C ARG A 292 19.49 -37.83 -0.87
N ILE A 293 18.54 -37.02 -0.40
CA ILE A 293 17.68 -36.21 -1.28
C ILE A 293 18.54 -35.32 -2.16
N LEU A 294 19.57 -34.70 -1.60
CA LEU A 294 20.52 -33.88 -2.34
C LEU A 294 21.32 -34.71 -3.36
N SER A 295 21.78 -35.91 -3.01
CA SER A 295 22.53 -36.78 -3.93
C SER A 295 21.69 -37.35 -5.09
N GLN A 296 20.38 -37.55 -4.87
CA GLN A 296 19.47 -38.13 -5.86
C GLN A 296 18.98 -37.09 -6.87
N ASN A 297 19.16 -35.81 -6.57
CA ASN A 297 18.74 -34.71 -7.41
C ASN A 297 20.01 -33.97 -7.85
N GLU A 298 20.44 -34.17 -9.09
CA GLU A 298 21.65 -33.53 -9.69
C GLU A 298 21.47 -32.02 -9.91
N TYR A 299 21.06 -31.28 -8.89
CA TYR A 299 21.02 -29.83 -8.90
C TYR A 299 22.07 -29.36 -7.89
N GLY A 300 23.26 -29.03 -8.40
CA GLY A 300 24.38 -28.43 -7.64
C GLY A 300 24.10 -27.02 -7.11
N ILE A 301 22.86 -26.75 -6.69
CA ILE A 301 22.32 -25.47 -6.25
C ILE A 301 21.83 -25.56 -4.80
N PHE A 302 21.72 -26.76 -4.22
CA PHE A 302 21.12 -26.99 -2.91
C PHE A 302 22.16 -27.28 -1.84
N SER A 303 22.14 -26.54 -0.73
CA SER A 303 22.91 -26.83 0.48
C SER A 303 22.06 -27.57 1.53
N SER A 304 22.69 -28.25 2.49
CA SER A 304 21.98 -28.92 3.59
C SER A 304 21.15 -27.96 4.45
N ASP A 305 21.49 -26.68 4.44
CA ASP A 305 20.80 -25.64 5.21
C ASP A 305 19.49 -25.17 4.54
N ASP A 306 19.31 -25.50 3.25
CA ASP A 306 18.15 -25.08 2.46
C ASP A 306 16.93 -25.99 2.62
N ILE A 307 17.13 -27.15 3.24
CA ILE A 307 16.12 -28.21 3.33
C ILE A 307 15.98 -28.65 4.78
N LYS A 308 14.77 -28.56 5.33
CA LYS A 308 14.47 -29.01 6.70
C LYS A 308 13.30 -29.98 6.72
N ALA A 309 13.51 -31.19 7.21
CA ALA A 309 12.40 -32.10 7.52
C ALA A 309 11.61 -31.56 8.74
N VAL A 310 10.30 -31.36 8.57
CA VAL A 310 9.44 -30.72 9.59
C VAL A 310 8.50 -31.73 10.25
N ALA A 311 7.94 -32.66 9.49
CA ALA A 311 6.99 -33.63 10.01
C ALA A 311 7.00 -34.91 9.18
N THR A 312 6.60 -36.01 9.80
CA THR A 312 6.43 -37.30 9.14
C THR A 312 5.08 -37.88 9.53
N PHE A 313 4.32 -38.40 8.57
CA PHE A 313 3.01 -39.00 8.80
C PHE A 313 3.02 -40.44 8.33
N THR A 314 2.54 -41.35 9.17
CA THR A 314 2.47 -42.77 8.83
C THR A 314 1.37 -43.04 7.82
N CYS A 315 1.72 -43.63 6.67
CA CYS A 315 0.74 -44.01 5.66
C CYS A 315 0.46 -45.52 5.69
N SER A 316 1.47 -46.34 6.01
CA SER A 316 1.33 -47.79 6.20
C SER A 316 2.35 -48.32 7.22
N GLU A 317 2.35 -49.63 7.50
CA GLU A 317 3.33 -50.26 8.40
C GLU A 317 4.78 -50.02 7.93
N SER A 318 5.02 -49.95 6.61
CA SER A 318 6.34 -49.79 6.00
C SER A 318 6.64 -48.39 5.44
N THR A 319 5.63 -47.55 5.18
CA THR A 319 5.81 -46.24 4.50
C THR A 319 5.33 -45.03 5.32
N LEU A 320 6.03 -43.91 5.14
CA LEU A 320 5.78 -42.61 5.73
C LEU A 320 5.71 -41.52 4.64
N ASN A 321 4.88 -40.51 4.84
CA ASN A 321 4.95 -39.27 4.09
C ASN A 321 5.81 -38.27 4.87
N VAL A 322 6.78 -37.64 4.21
CA VAL A 322 7.70 -36.68 4.85
C VAL A 322 7.40 -35.28 4.36
N VAL A 323 7.12 -34.36 5.29
CA VAL A 323 6.99 -32.95 5.00
C VAL A 323 8.33 -32.27 5.15
N ILE A 324 8.77 -31.67 4.07
CA ILE A 324 10.02 -30.94 3.98
C ILE A 324 9.70 -29.47 3.77
N GLU A 325 10.37 -28.63 4.53
CA GLU A 325 10.39 -27.18 4.39
C GLU A 325 11.62 -26.79 3.58
N VAL A 326 11.40 -26.00 2.54
CA VAL A 326 12.42 -25.61 1.57
C VAL A 326 12.51 -24.08 1.52
N VAL A 327 13.65 -23.53 1.09
CA VAL A 327 13.79 -22.07 0.87
C VAL A 327 13.03 -21.65 -0.40
N GLU A 328 12.72 -20.35 -0.50
CA GLU A 328 11.97 -19.77 -1.60
C GLU A 328 12.67 -19.98 -2.96
N GLU A 329 13.99 -19.78 -3.03
CA GLU A 329 14.75 -20.03 -4.27
C GLU A 329 14.63 -21.49 -4.71
N THR A 330 14.64 -22.42 -3.76
CA THR A 330 14.57 -23.85 -3.99
C THR A 330 13.22 -24.27 -4.57
N ARG A 331 12.11 -23.66 -4.12
CA ARG A 331 10.76 -24.01 -4.62
C ARG A 331 10.60 -23.74 -6.11
N CYS A 332 11.15 -22.63 -6.60
CA CYS A 332 11.04 -22.25 -8.00
C CYS A 332 11.72 -23.25 -8.95
N LEU A 333 12.64 -24.06 -8.44
CA LEU A 333 13.36 -25.08 -9.21
C LEU A 333 12.67 -26.45 -9.19
N VAL A 334 11.66 -26.64 -8.33
CA VAL A 334 11.02 -27.95 -8.08
C VAL A 334 9.60 -28.04 -8.65
N ILE A 335 9.06 -26.94 -9.21
CA ILE A 335 7.75 -26.90 -9.91
C ILE A 335 7.98 -26.98 -11.41
#